data_AF-A0A1S1P7N4-F1
#
_entry.id   AF-A0A1S1P7N4-F1
#
_cell.length_a   1.000
_cell.length_b   1.000
_cell.length_c   1.000
_cell.angle_alpha   90.00
_cell.angle_beta   90.00
_cell.angle_gamma   90.00
#
_symmetry.space_group_name_H-M   'P 1'
#
loop_
_entity.id
_entity.type
_entity.pdbx_description
1 polymer ?
#
loop_
_entity_poly.entity_id
_entity_poly.type
_entity_poly.pdbx_seq_one_letter_code
_entity_poly.pdbx_strand_id
1 'polypeptide(L)'
;MSVLDVLPLLAFLAPMPPIRPEPPSPPRMPDWFPAFIMGMTVFIMVAPMVAIWGFHRSERSFRSTCEAAGGQVVHASPADDAVRCRRF
;
A
#
# COMPACT_ATOMS: atom_id res chain seq x y z
N MET A 1 61.45 46.13 -1.55
CA MET A 1 60.36 45.30 -0.99
C MET A 1 59.11 45.68 -1.75
N SER A 2 58.54 44.77 -2.54
CA SER A 2 57.49 45.10 -3.51
C SER A 2 56.11 44.94 -2.90
N VAL A 3 55.14 45.77 -3.30
CA VAL A 3 53.74 45.69 -2.85
C VAL A 3 53.12 44.31 -3.16
N LEU A 4 53.64 43.63 -4.18
CA LEU A 4 53.28 42.27 -4.56
C LEU A 4 53.67 41.21 -3.51
N ASP A 5 54.69 41.45 -2.68
CA ASP A 5 55.08 40.54 -1.59
C ASP A 5 54.13 40.63 -0.38
N VAL A 6 53.34 41.71 -0.28
CA VAL A 6 52.37 41.96 0.81
C VAL A 6 50.98 41.41 0.47
N LEU A 7 50.69 41.23 -0.82
CA LEU A 7 49.42 40.68 -1.31
C LEU A 7 49.06 39.29 -0.72
N PRO A 8 49.98 38.30 -0.64
CA PRO A 8 49.65 37.01 -0.04
C PRO A 8 49.43 37.07 1.48
N LEU A 9 50.01 38.07 2.17
CA LEU A 9 49.77 38.29 3.61
C LEU A 9 48.36 38.84 3.89
N LEU A 10 47.79 39.62 2.96
CA LEU A 10 46.43 40.15 3.06
C LEU A 10 45.35 39.06 2.87
N ALA A 11 45.67 37.96 2.19
CA ALA A 11 44.75 36.84 2.04
C ALA A 11 44.41 36.14 3.38
N PHE A 12 45.27 36.30 4.40
CA PHE A 12 45.04 35.80 5.76
C PHE A 12 44.22 36.75 6.64
N LEU A 13 43.98 38.00 6.21
CA LEU A 13 43.03 38.91 6.86
C LEU A 13 41.58 38.68 6.39
N ALA A 14 41.36 37.80 5.41
CA ALA A 14 40.02 37.47 4.97
C ALA A 14 39.27 36.75 6.11
N PRO A 15 38.11 37.25 6.56
CA PRO A 15 37.33 36.61 7.61
C PRO A 15 36.94 35.20 7.17
N MET A 16 37.04 34.25 8.11
CA MET A 16 36.70 32.85 7.90
C MET A 16 35.28 32.74 7.31
N PRO A 17 35.06 31.96 6.24
CA PRO A 17 33.75 31.86 5.62
C PRO A 17 32.72 31.35 6.65
N PRO A 18 31.50 31.92 6.66
CA PRO A 18 30.49 31.52 7.62
C PRO A 18 30.18 30.03 7.46
N ILE A 19 30.29 29.29 8.56
CA ILE A 19 29.94 27.87 8.63
C ILE A 19 28.48 27.72 8.19
N ARG A 20 28.25 27.04 7.06
CA ARG A 20 26.90 26.68 6.62
C ARG A 20 26.37 25.64 7.62
N PRO A 21 25.22 25.88 8.26
CA PRO A 21 24.57 24.84 9.06
C PRO A 21 24.33 23.61 8.17
N GLU A 22 24.74 22.44 8.64
CA GLU A 22 24.42 21.20 7.95
C GLU A 22 22.91 21.03 7.83
N PRO A 23 22.39 20.57 6.68
CA PRO A 23 20.97 20.35 6.51
C PRO A 23 20.49 19.32 7.55
N PRO A 24 19.28 19.52 8.14
CA PRO A 24 18.75 18.57 9.10
C PRO A 24 18.64 17.20 8.44
N SER A 25 19.15 16.18 9.12
CA SER A 25 19.03 14.80 8.66
C SER A 25 17.54 14.46 8.46
N PRO A 26 17.14 13.89 7.31
CA PRO A 26 15.75 13.52 7.10
C PRO A 26 15.30 12.55 8.19
N PRO A 27 14.02 12.59 8.58
CA PRO A 27 13.48 11.68 9.58
C PRO A 27 13.75 10.24 9.15
N ARG A 28 14.41 9.46 10.02
CA ARG A 28 14.65 8.03 9.78
C ARG A 28 13.32 7.30 9.83
N MET A 29 12.75 6.99 8.67
CA MET A 29 11.70 6.01 8.56
C MET A 29 12.30 4.61 8.78
N PRO A 30 11.59 3.69 9.45
CA PRO A 30 12.03 2.31 9.55
C PRO A 30 12.19 1.69 8.16
N ASP A 31 13.27 0.94 7.94
CA ASP A 31 13.61 0.36 6.62
C ASP A 31 12.52 -0.58 6.08
N TRP A 32 11.69 -1.16 6.95
CA TRP A 32 10.58 -2.05 6.58
C TRP A 32 9.31 -1.29 6.16
N PHE A 33 9.18 -0.02 6.54
CA PHE A 33 7.94 0.74 6.38
C PHE A 33 7.52 0.88 4.90
N PRO A 34 8.40 1.20 3.95
CA PRO A 34 8.03 1.28 2.53
C PRO A 34 7.54 -0.06 1.97
N ALA A 35 8.19 -1.17 2.35
CA ALA A 35 7.83 -2.52 1.91
C ALA A 35 6.45 -2.94 2.45
N PHE A 36 6.15 -2.60 3.70
CA PHE A 36 4.84 -2.86 4.30
C PHE A 36 3.72 -2.08 3.60
N ILE A 37 3.93 -0.78 3.34
CA ILE A 37 2.94 0.04 2.63
C ILE A 37 2.68 -0.53 1.24
N MET A 38 3.73 -0.86 0.49
CA MET A 38 3.59 -1.49 -0.83
C MET A 38 2.79 -2.80 -0.76
N GLY A 39 3.11 -3.69 0.18
CA GLY A 39 2.40 -4.95 0.37
C GLY A 39 0.91 -4.75 0.70
N MET A 40 0.61 -3.82 1.61
CA MET A 40 -0.77 -3.47 1.97
C MET A 40 -1.55 -2.89 0.79
N THR A 41 -0.94 -2.01 0.00
CA THR A 41 -1.59 -1.44 -1.19
C THR A 41 -1.93 -2.52 -2.21
N VAL A 42 -1.01 -3.46 -2.46
CA VAL A 42 -1.27 -4.59 -3.37
C VAL A 42 -2.37 -5.49 -2.82
N PHE A 43 -2.34 -5.81 -1.53
CA PHE A 43 -3.37 -6.64 -0.90
C PHE A 43 -4.75 -5.99 -1.01
N ILE A 44 -4.87 -4.70 -0.72
CA ILE A 44 -6.13 -3.95 -0.82
C ILE A 44 -6.67 -3.95 -2.26
N MET A 45 -5.80 -3.93 -3.27
CA MET A 45 -6.22 -3.98 -4.67
C MET A 45 -6.64 -5.39 -5.12
N VAL A 46 -5.94 -6.43 -4.68
CA VAL A 46 -6.15 -7.82 -5.15
C VAL A 46 -7.23 -8.55 -4.33
N ALA A 47 -7.30 -8.31 -3.02
CA ALA A 47 -8.23 -9.00 -2.12
C ALA A 47 -9.71 -8.90 -2.56
N PRO A 48 -10.21 -7.74 -3.05
CA PRO A 48 -11.59 -7.65 -3.54
C PRO A 48 -11.85 -8.54 -4.75
N MET A 49 -10.91 -8.61 -5.72
CA MET A 49 -11.07 -9.51 -6.87
C MET A 49 -11.15 -10.97 -6.43
N VAL A 50 -10.30 -11.38 -5.47
CA VAL A 50 -10.30 -12.74 -4.92
C VAL A 50 -11.60 -13.03 -4.16
N ALA A 51 -12.06 -12.08 -3.34
CA ALA A 51 -13.29 -12.22 -2.59
C ALA A 51 -14.51 -12.37 -3.51
N ILE A 52 -14.65 -11.50 -4.52
CA ILE A 52 -15.76 -11.56 -5.50
C ILE A 52 -15.76 -12.90 -6.23
N TRP A 53 -14.59 -13.39 -6.67
CA TRP A 53 -14.48 -14.70 -7.31
C TRP A 53 -14.84 -15.85 -6.35
N GLY A 54 -14.43 -15.76 -5.09
CA GLY A 54 -14.72 -16.76 -4.07
C GLY A 54 -16.22 -16.88 -3.78
N PHE A 55 -16.88 -15.77 -3.44
CA PHE A 55 -18.30 -15.75 -3.13
C PHE A 55 -19.17 -16.14 -4.33
N HIS A 56 -18.86 -15.62 -5.51
CA HIS A 56 -19.65 -15.94 -6.71
C HIS A 56 -19.49 -17.42 -7.11
N ARG A 57 -18.32 -18.03 -6.86
CA ARG A 57 -18.08 -19.45 -7.11
C ARG A 57 -18.86 -20.34 -6.14
N SER A 58 -18.95 -19.98 -4.85
CA SER A 58 -19.74 -20.76 -3.88
C SER A 58 -21.22 -20.79 -4.22
N GLU A 59 -21.80 -19.66 -4.64
CA GLU A 59 -23.20 -19.60 -5.04
C GLU A 59 -23.50 -20.46 -6.27
N ARG A 60 -22.64 -20.38 -7.31
CA ARG A 60 -22.79 -21.19 -8.52
C ARG A 60 -22.70 -22.69 -8.22
N SER A 61 -21.78 -23.09 -7.34
CA SER A 61 -21.63 -24.50 -6.94
C SER A 61 -22.81 -25.01 -6.11
N PHE A 62 -23.35 -24.19 -5.21
CA PHE A 62 -24.54 -24.54 -4.43
C PHE A 62 -25.77 -24.69 -5.34
N ARG A 63 -25.97 -23.74 -6.26
CA ARG A 63 -27.06 -23.77 -7.23
C ARG A 63 -26.99 -24.99 -8.14
N SER A 64 -25.83 -25.31 -8.71
CA SER A 64 -25.69 -26.48 -9.58
C SER A 64 -25.99 -27.78 -8.84
N THR A 65 -25.59 -27.88 -7.58
CA THR A 65 -25.85 -29.07 -6.73
C THR A 65 -27.33 -29.20 -6.39
N CYS A 66 -28.02 -28.08 -6.10
CA CYS A 66 -29.45 -28.05 -5.83
C CYS A 66 -30.28 -28.41 -7.08
N GLU A 67 -29.94 -27.85 -8.25
CA GLU A 67 -30.60 -28.16 -9.53
C GLU A 67 -30.35 -29.63 -9.93
N ALA A 68 -29.13 -30.14 -9.75
CA ALA A 68 -28.82 -31.55 -9.99
C ALA A 68 -29.59 -32.50 -9.05
N ALA A 69 -29.93 -32.03 -7.85
CA ALA A 69 -30.77 -32.74 -6.90
C ALA A 69 -32.27 -32.68 -7.25
N GLY A 70 -32.66 -31.99 -8.33
CA GLY A 70 -34.05 -31.77 -8.74
C GLY A 70 -34.77 -30.69 -7.92
N GLY A 71 -34.03 -29.89 -7.17
CA GLY A 71 -34.56 -28.80 -6.35
C GLY A 71 -34.43 -27.42 -7.02
N GLN A 72 -35.18 -26.47 -6.50
CA GLN A 72 -35.11 -25.07 -6.88
C GLN A 72 -34.49 -24.24 -5.75
N VAL A 73 -33.59 -23.33 -6.12
CA VAL A 73 -32.95 -22.40 -5.19
C VAL A 73 -33.92 -21.27 -4.84
N VAL A 74 -34.19 -21.06 -3.56
CA VAL A 74 -35.06 -19.99 -3.04
C VAL A 74 -34.37 -19.22 -1.92
N HIS A 75 -34.51 -17.90 -1.93
CA HIS A 75 -34.02 -17.03 -0.86
C HIS A 75 -34.91 -17.20 0.38
N ALA A 76 -34.31 -17.40 1.56
CA ALA A 76 -35.06 -17.59 2.79
C ALA A 76 -35.74 -16.30 3.28
N SER A 77 -35.18 -15.12 2.97
CA SER A 77 -35.72 -13.81 3.31
C SER A 77 -35.09 -12.74 2.41
N PRO A 78 -35.79 -11.63 2.08
CA PRO A 78 -35.21 -10.49 1.35
C PRO A 78 -34.14 -9.71 2.14
N ALA A 79 -33.98 -9.98 3.44
CA ALA A 79 -32.98 -9.37 4.31
C ALA A 79 -31.86 -10.33 4.75
N ASP A 80 -31.93 -11.59 4.33
CA ASP A 80 -30.99 -12.65 4.75
C ASP A 80 -30.40 -13.32 3.50
N ASP A 81 -29.07 -13.25 3.34
CA ASP A 81 -28.34 -13.89 2.22
C ASP A 81 -28.36 -15.43 2.30
N ALA A 82 -29.05 -16.00 3.30
CA ALA A 82 -29.23 -17.43 3.45
C ALA A 82 -30.10 -18.02 2.32
N VAL A 83 -29.44 -18.69 1.37
CA VAL A 83 -30.08 -19.40 0.26
C VAL A 83 -30.44 -20.83 0.68
N ARG A 84 -31.67 -21.30 0.40
CA ARG A 84 -32.11 -22.68 0.67
C ARG A 84 -32.46 -23.41 -0.62
N CYS A 85 -32.22 -24.72 -0.63
CA CYS A 85 -32.65 -25.61 -1.71
C CYS A 85 -34.02 -26.19 -1.36
N ARG A 86 -35.04 -25.92 -2.18
CA ARG A 86 -36.38 -26.51 -2.05
C ARG A 86 -36.50 -27.66 -3.05
N ARG A 87 -36.56 -28.89 -2.55
CA ARG A 87 -36.87 -30.07 -3.36
C ARG A 87 -38.39 -30.19 -3.54
N PHE A 88 -38.82 -30.65 -4.71
CA PHE A 88 -40.19 -31.09 -4.96
C PHE A 88 -40.44 -32.47 -4.35
#